data_AF-A0AAD4IDY7-F1
#
_entry.id   AF-A0AAD4IDY7-F1
#
_cell.length_a   1.000
_cell.length_b   1.000
_cell.length_c   1.000
_cell.angle_alpha   90.00
_cell.angle_beta   90.00
_cell.angle_gamma   90.00
#
_symmetry.space_group_name_H-M   'P 1'
#
loop_
_entity.id
_entity.type
_entity.pdbx_description
1 polymer ?
#
loop_
_entity_poly.entity_id
_entity_poly.type
_entity_poly.pdbx_seq_one_letter_code
_entity_poly.pdbx_strand_id
1 'polypeptide(L)'
;MGIQGLARRLEPYATRFSPGQLDGYSAVIDGPALAYYAHKLALASAASAARIPSYADIVAEAINWLAELEKSNIMVSAIYFDGALPLSKRAERVSRTEANNRRVQQFRNNHAAVSCPVPTYLGSISYAFLAPALQEALLDSPFSSKTKTVPGEADDWCALHAKENARSLIFTSDTDLVLYDYTPDTLIVFLHDADVPAGIKAYSPDDIGKQLQLKSLVPFAYALLENQQDSTKLLTQTARLVKQTSKPYIDFATRYVTKIVLPSFMTDSPNSPLDLGMPTVDVRVSEFLYQALDGAESLFVYMPLLVEDPNQASAWNVGHDIRTLAYSIPLSRKGHTVVHEYRRKAQGITVQQISPYTHTDVQTPLAALERQTRSLTEWAVAKSVTPDLLWSLFGLSFVLAEVNTPPAIPLVQRVLNGEFDNTWAFVHLTARLHAALYSLRMLSQIISVYLTDNPTTPTYSTEKARLHTTISSLVAHMKDFPSIPGVLGVPGQAKSVVVEHEVLKGLVEEIYRSNGMEVVREEVSSKKKKKQTREQERKKKKAEMREQAKPNVANAYSLLSHS
;
A
#
# COMPACT_ATOMS: atom_id res chain seq x y z
N MET A 1 -2.77 -11.56 13.02
CA MET A 1 -2.94 -12.62 12.00
C MET A 1 -2.54 -13.94 12.65
N GLY A 2 -2.60 -15.05 11.93
CA GLY A 2 -2.33 -16.39 12.47
C GLY A 2 -3.50 -17.05 13.22
N ILE A 3 -3.19 -18.09 13.98
CA ILE A 3 -4.14 -18.95 14.67
C ILE A 3 -4.92 -18.18 15.74
N GLN A 4 -6.25 -18.19 15.56
CA GLN A 4 -7.17 -17.47 16.41
C GLN A 4 -7.04 -17.87 17.89
N GLY A 5 -6.81 -16.87 18.74
CA GLY A 5 -6.72 -17.05 20.20
C GLY A 5 -5.34 -17.48 20.71
N LEU A 6 -4.36 -17.77 19.82
CA LEU A 6 -3.03 -18.22 20.22
C LEU A 6 -2.29 -17.17 21.06
N ALA A 7 -2.19 -15.92 20.58
CA ALA A 7 -1.55 -14.83 21.34
C ALA A 7 -2.11 -14.69 22.76
N ARG A 8 -3.44 -14.70 22.91
CA ARG A 8 -4.10 -14.62 24.22
C ARG A 8 -3.73 -15.79 25.14
N ARG A 9 -3.53 -16.99 24.60
CA ARG A 9 -3.14 -18.18 25.38
C ARG A 9 -1.67 -18.15 25.77
N LEU A 10 -0.83 -17.47 24.97
CA LEU A 10 0.60 -17.33 25.22
C LEU A 10 0.96 -16.10 26.06
N GLU A 11 0.05 -15.14 26.19
CA GLU A 11 0.25 -13.91 26.96
C GLU A 11 0.86 -14.11 28.36
N PRO A 12 0.43 -15.10 29.17
CA PRO A 12 0.99 -15.31 30.51
C PRO A 12 2.47 -15.71 30.53
N TYR A 13 3.01 -16.14 29.38
CA TYR A 13 4.39 -16.59 29.23
C TYR A 13 5.29 -15.51 28.61
N ALA A 14 4.73 -14.35 28.27
CA ALA A 14 5.51 -13.24 27.74
C ALA A 14 6.43 -12.67 28.82
N THR A 15 7.66 -12.34 28.44
CA THR A 15 8.63 -11.68 29.32
C THR A 15 8.87 -10.26 28.82
N ARG A 16 8.95 -9.30 29.74
CA ARG A 16 9.30 -7.91 29.41
C ARG A 16 10.81 -7.72 29.54
N PHE A 17 11.44 -7.29 28.47
CA PHE A 17 12.86 -7.04 28.38
C PHE A 17 13.13 -5.54 28.31
N SER A 18 14.09 -5.08 29.11
CA SER A 18 14.67 -3.75 28.97
C SER A 18 15.65 -3.71 27.78
N PRO A 19 15.93 -2.53 27.19
CA PRO A 19 16.91 -2.40 26.11
C PRO A 19 18.27 -3.03 26.44
N GLY A 20 18.77 -2.86 27.67
CA GLY A 20 20.04 -3.46 28.09
C GLY A 20 20.04 -5.00 28.15
N GLN A 21 18.88 -5.63 28.35
CA GLN A 21 18.76 -7.10 28.29
C GLN A 21 18.71 -7.64 26.85
N LEU A 22 18.42 -6.75 25.89
CA LEU A 22 18.38 -7.06 24.46
C LEU A 22 19.68 -6.68 23.75
N ASP A 23 20.73 -6.36 24.51
CA ASP A 23 22.03 -6.03 23.95
C ASP A 23 22.62 -7.21 23.13
N GLY A 24 23.11 -6.89 21.94
CA GLY A 24 23.61 -7.86 20.97
C GLY A 24 22.54 -8.70 20.27
N TYR A 25 21.25 -8.38 20.43
CA TYR A 25 20.22 -8.92 19.56
C TYR A 25 20.00 -8.06 18.31
N SER A 26 19.55 -8.68 17.22
CA SER A 26 19.20 -7.99 15.97
C SER A 26 17.72 -8.14 15.63
N ALA A 27 17.10 -7.06 15.15
CA ALA A 27 15.71 -7.03 14.76
C ALA A 27 15.50 -7.51 13.31
N VAL A 28 14.59 -8.47 13.15
CA VAL A 28 14.07 -8.98 11.89
C VAL A 28 12.61 -8.55 11.78
N ILE A 29 12.27 -7.81 10.73
CA ILE A 29 10.98 -7.12 10.64
C ILE A 29 10.11 -7.73 9.54
N ASP A 30 8.88 -8.12 9.92
CA ASP A 30 7.78 -8.38 8.99
C ASP A 30 7.24 -7.03 8.46
N GLY A 31 7.64 -6.67 7.24
CA GLY A 31 7.35 -5.39 6.60
C GLY A 31 5.86 -5.09 6.43
N PRO A 32 5.05 -6.03 5.88
CA PRO A 32 3.60 -5.88 5.84
C PRO A 32 3.00 -5.62 7.21
N ALA A 33 3.38 -6.38 8.25
CA ALA A 33 2.88 -6.16 9.59
C ALA A 33 3.28 -4.79 10.16
N LEU A 34 4.53 -4.34 9.91
CA LEU A 34 5.00 -3.00 10.28
C LEU A 34 4.15 -1.91 9.64
N ALA A 35 3.78 -2.02 8.36
CA ALA A 35 2.94 -1.03 7.70
C ALA A 35 1.56 -0.86 8.37
N TYR A 36 0.93 -1.95 8.79
CA TYR A 36 -0.34 -1.90 9.53
C TYR A 36 -0.17 -1.39 10.96
N TYR A 37 0.95 -1.69 11.61
CA TYR A 37 1.26 -1.16 12.94
C TYR A 37 1.52 0.35 12.90
N ALA A 38 2.32 0.82 11.95
CA ALA A 38 2.59 2.23 11.73
C ALA A 38 1.31 3.02 11.43
N HIS A 39 0.35 2.42 10.71
CA HIS A 39 -0.97 3.02 10.53
C HIS A 39 -1.71 3.25 11.87
N LYS A 40 -1.58 2.34 12.84
CA LYS A 40 -2.14 2.53 14.20
C LYS A 40 -1.42 3.64 14.96
N LEU A 41 -0.09 3.71 14.87
CA LEU A 41 0.70 4.79 15.47
C LEU A 41 0.30 6.15 14.90
N ALA A 42 0.21 6.25 13.58
CA ALA A 42 -0.20 7.46 12.89
C ALA A 42 -1.63 7.87 13.22
N LEU A 43 -2.55 6.92 13.40
CA LEU A 43 -3.91 7.22 13.88
C LEU A 43 -3.91 7.78 15.30
N ALA A 44 -3.10 7.23 16.21
CA ALA A 44 -2.98 7.74 17.58
C ALA A 44 -2.40 9.17 17.59
N SER A 45 -1.38 9.41 16.77
CA SER A 45 -0.77 10.73 16.58
C SER A 45 -1.77 11.74 15.99
N ALA A 46 -2.45 11.36 14.90
CA ALA A 46 -3.41 12.21 14.18
C ALA A 46 -4.74 12.46 14.91
N ALA A 47 -5.13 11.61 15.88
CA ALA A 47 -6.33 11.82 16.70
C ALA A 47 -6.30 13.18 17.41
N SER A 48 -5.10 13.63 17.80
CA SER A 48 -4.87 14.95 18.41
C SER A 48 -5.20 16.12 17.45
N ALA A 49 -5.04 15.90 16.15
CA ALA A 49 -5.23 16.86 15.07
C ALA A 49 -6.59 16.73 14.36
N ALA A 50 -7.51 15.90 14.86
CA ALA A 50 -8.86 15.67 14.30
C ALA A 50 -8.87 15.37 12.78
N ARG A 51 -7.86 14.65 12.29
CA ARG A 51 -7.71 14.27 10.87
C ARG A 51 -7.38 12.79 10.72
N ILE A 52 -7.57 12.25 9.51
CA ILE A 52 -7.03 10.95 9.14
C ILE A 52 -5.55 11.12 8.73
N PRO A 53 -4.65 10.18 9.06
CA PRO A 53 -3.26 10.23 8.59
C PRO A 53 -3.18 9.97 7.08
N SER A 54 -2.22 10.61 6.42
CA SER A 54 -1.83 10.32 5.04
C SER A 54 -0.89 9.11 4.98
N TYR A 55 -0.60 8.59 3.79
CA TYR A 55 0.47 7.60 3.62
C TYR A 55 1.83 8.13 4.11
N ALA A 56 2.11 9.42 3.93
CA ALA A 56 3.35 10.04 4.41
C ALA A 56 3.44 10.05 5.95
N ASP A 57 2.34 10.36 6.64
CA ASP A 57 2.30 10.27 8.12
C ASP A 57 2.60 8.83 8.59
N ILE A 58 1.99 7.84 7.94
CA ILE A 58 2.14 6.43 8.30
C ILE A 58 3.57 5.94 8.10
N VAL A 59 4.16 6.27 6.95
CA VAL A 59 5.55 5.93 6.64
C VAL A 59 6.52 6.61 7.60
N ALA A 60 6.28 7.88 7.94
CA ALA A 60 7.12 8.61 8.89
C ALA A 60 7.12 7.93 10.26
N GLU A 61 5.95 7.49 10.77
CA GLU A 61 5.86 6.73 12.02
C GLU A 61 6.62 5.41 11.97
N ALA A 62 6.58 4.70 10.83
CA ALA A 62 7.34 3.45 10.66
C ALA A 62 8.85 3.67 10.71
N ILE A 63 9.36 4.67 9.96
CA ILE A 63 10.79 5.00 9.91
C ILE A 63 11.27 5.50 11.27
N ASN A 64 10.48 6.33 11.96
CA ASN A 64 10.79 6.79 13.30
C ASN A 64 10.87 5.61 14.28
N TRP A 65 9.91 4.69 14.23
CA TRP A 65 9.92 3.51 15.09
C TRP A 65 11.15 2.62 14.86
N LEU A 66 11.54 2.40 13.60
CA LEU A 66 12.78 1.67 13.27
C LEU A 66 14.03 2.40 13.80
N ALA A 67 14.07 3.72 13.70
CA ALA A 67 15.17 4.52 14.23
C ALA A 67 15.25 4.46 15.77
N GLU A 68 14.11 4.43 16.47
CA GLU A 68 14.06 4.26 17.93
C GLU A 68 14.55 2.88 18.38
N LEU A 69 14.30 1.83 17.58
CA LEU A 69 14.90 0.50 17.83
C LEU A 69 16.43 0.56 17.77
N GLU A 70 17.00 1.15 16.71
CA GLU A 70 18.45 1.24 16.57
C GLU A 70 19.08 2.14 17.65
N LYS A 71 18.41 3.24 18.04
CA LYS A 71 18.83 4.08 19.19
C LYS A 71 18.85 3.30 20.51
N SER A 72 18.00 2.30 20.63
CA SER A 72 17.93 1.40 21.79
C SER A 72 18.89 0.20 21.69
N ASN A 73 19.87 0.28 20.76
CA ASN A 73 20.88 -0.74 20.48
C ASN A 73 20.33 -2.08 19.96
N ILE A 74 19.12 -2.07 19.39
CA ILE A 74 18.53 -3.21 18.70
C ILE A 74 18.68 -2.97 17.19
N MET A 75 19.74 -3.52 16.61
CA MET A 75 20.08 -3.25 15.21
C MET A 75 19.11 -3.95 14.27
N VAL A 76 18.48 -3.22 13.35
CA VAL A 76 17.68 -3.83 12.29
C VAL A 76 18.62 -4.60 11.36
N SER A 77 18.43 -5.91 11.21
CA SER A 77 19.21 -6.75 10.30
C SER A 77 18.53 -6.91 8.94
N ALA A 78 17.20 -7.08 8.94
CA ALA A 78 16.42 -7.29 7.73
C ALA A 78 14.96 -6.84 7.89
N ILE A 79 14.37 -6.35 6.80
CA ILE A 79 12.96 -6.02 6.65
C ILE A 79 12.43 -6.77 5.42
N TYR A 80 11.56 -7.75 5.63
CA TYR A 80 11.05 -8.59 4.56
C TYR A 80 9.65 -8.16 4.13
N PHE A 81 9.42 -8.11 2.82
CA PHE A 81 8.12 -7.86 2.19
C PHE A 81 7.71 -9.04 1.33
N ASP A 82 6.41 -9.35 1.33
CA ASP A 82 5.82 -10.41 0.51
C ASP A 82 6.16 -10.23 -0.98
N GLY A 83 6.39 -11.34 -1.68
CA GLY A 83 6.54 -11.36 -3.14
C GLY A 83 5.70 -12.44 -3.81
N ALA A 84 6.01 -13.72 -3.64
CA ALA A 84 5.25 -14.82 -4.24
C ALA A 84 4.24 -15.42 -3.25
N LEU A 85 2.99 -14.93 -3.24
CA LEU A 85 1.99 -15.44 -2.30
C LEU A 85 1.52 -16.87 -2.65
N PRO A 86 1.41 -17.80 -1.67
CA PRO A 86 1.05 -19.18 -1.93
C PRO A 86 -0.31 -19.34 -2.62
N LEU A 87 -0.42 -20.25 -3.60
CA LEU A 87 -1.68 -20.56 -4.28
C LEU A 87 -2.73 -21.15 -3.34
N SER A 88 -2.32 -21.88 -2.29
CA SER A 88 -3.18 -22.48 -1.28
C SER A 88 -4.00 -21.45 -0.51
N LYS A 89 -3.44 -20.25 -0.27
CA LYS A 89 -4.10 -19.14 0.45
C LYS A 89 -5.04 -18.30 -0.43
N ARG A 90 -5.25 -18.67 -1.69
CA ARG A 90 -6.10 -17.92 -2.63
C ARG A 90 -7.52 -17.71 -2.12
N ALA A 91 -8.16 -18.75 -1.61
CA ALA A 91 -9.54 -18.68 -1.13
C ALA A 91 -9.67 -17.67 0.03
N GLU A 92 -8.68 -17.64 0.92
CA GLU A 92 -8.60 -16.70 2.05
C GLU A 92 -8.42 -15.25 1.56
N ARG A 93 -7.54 -15.01 0.58
CA ARG A 93 -7.34 -13.68 -0.03
C ARG A 93 -8.64 -13.12 -0.61
N VAL A 94 -9.36 -13.94 -1.37
CA VAL A 94 -10.65 -13.55 -1.97
C VAL A 94 -11.69 -13.30 -0.89
N SER A 95 -11.83 -14.21 0.08
CA SER A 95 -12.77 -14.08 1.20
C SER A 95 -12.53 -12.80 2.02
N ARG A 96 -11.28 -12.49 2.35
CA ARG A 96 -10.89 -11.27 3.07
C ARG A 96 -11.23 -10.01 2.28
N THR A 97 -10.95 -10.01 0.98
CA THR A 97 -11.25 -8.87 0.10
C THR A 97 -12.76 -8.66 -0.03
N GLU A 98 -13.54 -9.73 -0.15
CA GLU A 98 -15.00 -9.71 -0.19
C GLU A 98 -15.59 -9.18 1.14
N ALA A 99 -15.05 -9.61 2.29
CA ALA A 99 -15.45 -9.09 3.60
C ALA A 99 -15.18 -7.58 3.73
N ASN A 100 -14.04 -7.10 3.26
CA ASN A 100 -13.73 -5.66 3.24
C ASN A 100 -14.63 -4.89 2.28
N ASN A 101 -14.94 -5.45 1.10
CA ASN A 101 -15.86 -4.87 0.13
C ASN A 101 -17.28 -4.71 0.73
N ARG A 102 -17.76 -5.71 1.47
CA ARG A 102 -19.03 -5.61 2.22
C ARG A 102 -19.03 -4.49 3.26
N ARG A 103 -17.90 -4.24 3.94
CA ARG A 103 -17.79 -3.11 4.89
C ARG A 103 -17.88 -1.76 4.17
N VAL A 104 -17.27 -1.62 3.00
CA VAL A 104 -17.41 -0.40 2.17
C VAL A 104 -18.87 -0.22 1.71
N GLN A 105 -19.55 -1.29 1.31
CA GLN A 105 -20.98 -1.25 0.95
C GLN A 105 -21.87 -0.86 2.12
N GLN A 106 -21.64 -1.43 3.31
CA GLN A 106 -22.35 -1.05 4.52
C GLN A 106 -22.15 0.45 4.83
N PHE A 107 -20.91 0.94 4.72
CA PHE A 107 -20.61 2.36 4.89
C PHE A 107 -21.36 3.23 3.85
N ARG A 108 -21.39 2.80 2.58
CA ARG A 108 -22.19 3.46 1.53
C ARG A 108 -23.68 3.49 1.84
N ASN A 109 -24.25 2.38 2.30
CA ASN A 109 -25.67 2.25 2.58
C ASN A 109 -26.09 3.11 3.78
N ASN A 110 -25.23 3.23 4.79
CA ASN A 110 -25.45 4.11 5.95
C ASN A 110 -25.39 5.61 5.57
N HIS A 111 -24.74 5.92 4.44
CA HIS A 111 -24.60 7.27 3.91
C HIS A 111 -25.09 7.32 2.45
N ALA A 112 -26.36 6.92 2.25
CA ALA A 112 -26.96 6.71 0.92
C ALA A 112 -27.06 7.98 0.05
N ALA A 113 -27.10 9.17 0.67
CA ALA A 113 -27.13 10.45 -0.03
C ALA A 113 -25.80 10.78 -0.73
N VAL A 114 -25.67 12.01 -1.24
CA VAL A 114 -24.42 12.52 -1.83
C VAL A 114 -23.29 12.58 -0.77
N SER A 115 -23.66 12.74 0.50
CA SER A 115 -22.74 12.86 1.63
C SER A 115 -21.98 11.55 1.89
N CYS A 116 -20.68 11.69 2.10
CA CYS A 116 -19.76 10.65 2.54
C CYS A 116 -18.90 11.25 3.66
N PRO A 117 -19.14 10.90 4.93
CA PRO A 117 -18.29 11.41 6.01
C PRO A 117 -16.89 10.82 5.89
N VAL A 118 -15.96 11.38 6.68
CA VAL A 118 -14.61 10.85 6.81
C VAL A 118 -14.67 9.36 7.23
N PRO A 119 -14.11 8.43 6.44
CA PRO A 119 -14.37 6.99 6.58
C PRO A 119 -13.54 6.33 7.70
N THR A 120 -13.59 6.86 8.93
CA THR A 120 -12.83 6.36 10.08
C THR A 120 -13.17 4.90 10.42
N TYR A 121 -14.42 4.49 10.27
CA TYR A 121 -14.89 3.11 10.51
C TYR A 121 -14.21 2.06 9.62
N LEU A 122 -13.73 2.46 8.44
CA LEU A 122 -13.02 1.57 7.52
C LEU A 122 -11.60 1.25 8.01
N GLY A 123 -11.01 2.11 8.85
CA GLY A 123 -9.66 1.94 9.38
C GLY A 123 -8.65 1.72 8.26
N SER A 124 -7.86 0.64 8.35
CA SER A 124 -6.85 0.32 7.34
C SER A 124 -7.42 -0.04 5.96
N ILE A 125 -8.73 -0.30 5.83
CA ILE A 125 -9.37 -0.51 4.51
C ILE A 125 -9.28 0.76 3.64
N SER A 126 -9.22 1.94 4.26
CA SER A 126 -9.02 3.22 3.56
C SER A 126 -7.65 3.35 2.89
N TYR A 127 -6.73 2.42 3.15
CA TYR A 127 -5.34 2.47 2.71
C TYR A 127 -4.98 1.22 1.91
N ALA A 128 -5.39 1.21 0.65
CA ALA A 128 -5.15 0.12 -0.29
C ALA A 128 -3.66 -0.24 -0.48
N PHE A 129 -2.74 0.70 -0.20
CA PHE A 129 -1.33 0.62 -0.54
C PHE A 129 -0.38 0.77 0.66
N LEU A 130 -0.77 0.35 1.87
CA LEU A 130 0.08 0.51 3.08
C LEU A 130 1.46 -0.13 2.93
N ALA A 131 1.53 -1.43 2.66
CA ALA A 131 2.81 -2.12 2.54
C ALA A 131 3.66 -1.60 1.37
N PRO A 132 3.10 -1.38 0.16
CA PRO A 132 3.87 -0.81 -0.95
C PRO A 132 4.36 0.62 -0.67
N ALA A 133 3.56 1.45 0.00
CA ALA A 133 3.98 2.81 0.38
C ALA A 133 5.16 2.80 1.35
N LEU A 134 5.13 1.90 2.35
CA LEU A 134 6.22 1.73 3.29
C LEU A 134 7.48 1.18 2.60
N GLN A 135 7.32 0.19 1.73
CA GLN A 135 8.43 -0.40 1.00
C GLN A 135 9.18 0.65 0.17
N GLU A 136 8.48 1.45 -0.64
CA GLU A 136 9.10 2.50 -1.45
C GLU A 136 9.87 3.50 -0.58
N ALA A 137 9.27 3.95 0.51
CA ALA A 137 9.92 4.90 1.39
C ALA A 137 11.12 4.33 2.15
N LEU A 138 11.10 3.03 2.48
CA LEU A 138 12.25 2.37 3.10
C LEU A 138 13.45 2.29 2.13
N LEU A 139 13.19 2.07 0.84
CA LEU A 139 14.23 2.05 -0.20
C LEU A 139 14.91 3.42 -0.38
N ASP A 140 14.22 4.51 -0.03
CA ASP A 140 14.76 5.88 -0.01
C ASP A 140 15.24 6.33 1.39
N SER A 141 15.42 5.39 2.31
CA SER A 141 15.80 5.66 3.71
C SER A 141 17.13 4.97 4.09
N PRO A 142 17.68 5.21 5.30
CA PRO A 142 18.83 4.47 5.83
C PRO A 142 18.63 2.95 5.89
N PHE A 143 17.38 2.45 5.81
CA PHE A 143 17.04 1.03 5.86
C PHE A 143 17.00 0.35 4.47
N SER A 144 17.36 1.07 3.40
CA SER A 144 17.28 0.59 2.02
C SER A 144 18.00 -0.75 1.81
N SER A 145 19.26 -0.86 2.25
CA SER A 145 20.06 -2.09 2.11
C SER A 145 19.55 -3.28 2.93
N LYS A 146 18.65 -3.03 3.90
CA LYS A 146 18.04 -4.02 4.78
C LYS A 146 16.66 -4.46 4.29
N THR A 147 16.07 -3.76 3.32
CA THR A 147 14.71 -3.99 2.83
C THR A 147 14.72 -4.90 1.62
N LYS A 148 13.91 -5.98 1.65
CA LYS A 148 13.90 -7.01 0.60
C LYS A 148 12.48 -7.50 0.31
N THR A 149 12.13 -7.62 -0.98
CA THR A 149 10.98 -8.45 -1.41
C THR A 149 11.43 -9.89 -1.54
N VAL A 150 10.71 -10.83 -0.92
CA VAL A 150 11.09 -12.24 -0.90
C VAL A 150 10.23 -13.09 -1.84
N PRO A 151 10.72 -14.22 -2.39
CA PRO A 151 9.96 -15.14 -3.23
C PRO A 151 8.97 -16.00 -2.41
N GLY A 152 8.18 -15.35 -1.56
CA GLY A 152 7.27 -16.01 -0.63
C GLY A 152 6.52 -15.01 0.24
N GLU A 153 6.07 -15.48 1.39
CA GLU A 153 5.53 -14.62 2.44
C GLU A 153 6.68 -14.09 3.33
N ALA A 154 6.58 -12.84 3.77
CA ALA A 154 7.60 -12.20 4.60
C ALA A 154 7.81 -12.90 5.95
N ASP A 155 6.75 -13.46 6.54
CA ASP A 155 6.79 -14.17 7.81
C ASP A 155 7.69 -15.40 7.75
N ASP A 156 7.54 -16.24 6.72
CA ASP A 156 8.39 -17.41 6.49
C ASP A 156 9.87 -16.99 6.44
N TRP A 157 10.20 -15.91 5.72
CA TRP A 157 11.58 -15.41 5.62
C TRP A 157 12.11 -14.80 6.91
N CYS A 158 11.25 -14.16 7.73
CA CYS A 158 11.63 -13.76 9.08
C CYS A 158 12.01 -14.99 9.92
N ALA A 159 11.23 -16.07 9.82
CA ALA A 159 11.50 -17.30 10.55
C ALA A 159 12.81 -17.96 10.12
N LEU A 160 13.07 -18.02 8.81
CA LEU A 160 14.33 -18.55 8.27
C LEU A 160 15.53 -17.73 8.73
N HIS A 161 15.46 -16.40 8.66
CA HIS A 161 16.52 -15.53 9.15
C HIS A 161 16.85 -15.81 10.62
N ALA A 162 15.83 -15.90 11.48
CA ALA A 162 16.04 -16.18 12.90
C ALA A 162 16.56 -17.60 13.18
N LYS A 163 16.26 -18.57 12.31
CA LYS A 163 16.82 -19.92 12.40
C LYS A 163 18.31 -19.97 12.07
N GLU A 164 18.76 -19.11 11.16
CA GLU A 164 20.15 -19.06 10.70
C GLU A 164 21.01 -18.10 11.54
N ASN A 165 20.39 -17.23 12.34
CA ASN A 165 21.06 -16.20 13.12
C ASN A 165 20.62 -16.23 14.58
N ALA A 166 21.57 -16.49 15.47
CA ALA A 166 21.37 -16.42 16.92
C ALA A 166 20.98 -15.00 17.36
N ARG A 167 20.31 -14.88 18.51
CA ARG A 167 19.84 -13.61 19.10
C ARG A 167 18.99 -12.75 18.16
N SER A 168 18.05 -13.37 17.47
CA SER A 168 17.10 -12.67 16.60
C SER A 168 15.85 -12.21 17.36
N LEU A 169 15.42 -10.96 17.16
CA LEU A 169 14.10 -10.45 17.56
C LEU A 169 13.23 -10.35 16.32
N ILE A 170 12.21 -11.20 16.20
CA ILE A 170 11.24 -11.10 15.11
C ILE A 170 10.11 -10.17 15.51
N PHE A 171 9.95 -9.05 14.81
CA PHE A 171 8.83 -8.13 14.99
C PHE A 171 7.74 -8.42 13.97
N THR A 172 6.57 -8.84 14.43
CA THR A 172 5.45 -9.25 13.55
C THR A 172 4.09 -8.97 14.19
N SER A 173 3.01 -9.15 13.43
CA SER A 173 1.64 -9.29 13.95
C SER A 173 1.04 -10.66 13.65
N ASP A 174 1.81 -11.59 13.10
CA ASP A 174 1.41 -12.98 12.89
C ASP A 174 1.80 -13.84 14.07
N THR A 175 0.81 -14.44 14.72
CA THR A 175 1.05 -15.31 15.88
C THR A 175 1.67 -16.63 15.51
N ASP A 176 1.60 -17.04 14.25
CA ASP A 176 2.10 -18.34 13.80
C ASP A 176 3.63 -18.39 13.84
N LEU A 177 4.30 -17.24 13.86
CA LEU A 177 5.74 -17.18 13.99
C LEU A 177 6.27 -17.73 15.32
N VAL A 178 5.46 -17.90 16.36
CA VAL A 178 5.90 -18.58 17.60
C VAL A 178 6.01 -20.11 17.42
N LEU A 179 5.53 -20.67 16.32
CA LEU A 179 5.41 -22.12 16.12
C LEU A 179 6.61 -22.74 15.42
N TYR A 180 7.44 -21.94 14.77
CA TYR A 180 8.64 -22.42 14.10
C TYR A 180 9.70 -22.85 15.11
N ASP A 181 10.59 -23.73 14.65
CA ASP A 181 11.72 -24.22 15.42
C ASP A 181 12.94 -23.32 15.22
N TYR A 182 13.33 -22.63 16.29
CA TYR A 182 14.38 -21.61 16.34
C TYR A 182 15.53 -22.00 17.26
N THR A 183 16.59 -21.19 17.25
CA THR A 183 17.57 -21.20 18.34
C THR A 183 16.92 -20.77 19.67
N PRO A 184 17.41 -21.27 20.83
CA PRO A 184 16.84 -20.94 22.14
C PRO A 184 16.83 -19.45 22.50
N ASP A 185 17.66 -18.65 21.85
CA ASP A 185 17.79 -17.21 22.04
C ASP A 185 17.02 -16.39 21.00
N THR A 186 16.11 -17.00 20.24
CA THR A 186 15.18 -16.26 19.38
C THR A 186 13.99 -15.77 20.19
N LEU A 187 13.66 -14.49 20.00
CA LEU A 187 12.53 -13.83 20.63
C LEU A 187 11.53 -13.36 19.59
N ILE A 188 10.25 -13.63 19.82
CA ILE A 188 9.14 -13.13 19.00
C ILE A 188 8.52 -11.92 19.71
N VAL A 189 8.40 -10.81 19.01
CA VAL A 189 7.80 -9.58 19.51
C VAL A 189 6.58 -9.26 18.65
N PHE A 190 5.40 -9.26 19.26
CA PHE A 190 4.25 -8.73 18.56
C PHE A 190 4.31 -7.21 18.53
N LEU A 191 4.09 -6.60 17.37
CA LEU A 191 4.26 -5.15 17.18
C LEU A 191 3.43 -4.30 18.14
N HIS A 192 2.24 -4.77 18.55
CA HIS A 192 1.43 -4.06 19.54
C HIS A 192 2.01 -4.09 20.98
N ASP A 193 2.96 -4.99 21.23
CA ASP A 193 3.69 -5.19 22.48
C ASP A 193 5.11 -4.55 22.41
N ALA A 194 5.47 -3.90 21.29
CA ALA A 194 6.79 -3.34 21.01
C ALA A 194 6.97 -1.88 21.48
N ASP A 195 6.70 -1.64 22.76
CA ASP A 195 6.94 -0.34 23.41
C ASP A 195 8.43 -0.20 23.75
N VAL A 196 9.20 0.40 22.83
CA VAL A 196 10.66 0.51 22.97
C VAL A 196 11.05 1.30 24.23
N PRO A 197 10.46 2.47 24.54
CA PRO A 197 10.78 3.21 25.78
C PRO A 197 10.41 2.47 27.07
N ALA A 198 9.25 1.81 27.14
CA ALA A 198 8.80 1.13 28.36
C ALA A 198 9.31 -0.32 28.51
N GLY A 199 10.09 -0.80 27.53
CA GLY A 199 10.56 -2.17 27.45
C GLY A 199 9.65 -3.05 26.61
N ILE A 200 10.27 -3.94 25.85
CA ILE A 200 9.64 -4.78 24.83
C ILE A 200 9.12 -6.05 25.48
N LYS A 201 7.86 -6.37 25.25
CA LYS A 201 7.27 -7.66 25.66
C LYS A 201 7.48 -8.68 24.55
N ALA A 202 8.23 -9.73 24.86
CA ALA A 202 8.67 -10.75 23.91
C ALA A 202 8.34 -12.17 24.40
N TYR A 203 8.28 -13.09 23.45
CA TYR A 203 7.91 -14.49 23.63
C TYR A 203 9.09 -15.35 23.18
N SER A 204 9.64 -16.17 24.07
CA SER A 204 10.68 -17.16 23.77
C SER A 204 10.00 -18.51 23.48
N PRO A 205 9.93 -18.99 22.23
CA PRO A 205 9.27 -20.25 21.91
C PRO A 205 9.85 -21.44 22.70
N ASP A 206 11.17 -21.43 22.94
CA ASP A 206 11.88 -22.44 23.72
C ASP A 206 11.48 -22.40 25.21
N ASP A 207 11.47 -21.23 25.84
CA ASP A 207 11.08 -21.12 27.26
C ASP A 207 9.60 -21.45 27.47
N ILE A 208 8.73 -21.04 26.55
CA ILE A 208 7.32 -21.42 26.57
C ILE A 208 7.18 -22.94 26.45
N GLY A 209 7.91 -23.55 25.51
CA GLY A 209 7.96 -25.01 25.35
C GLY A 209 8.37 -25.72 26.64
N LYS A 210 9.44 -25.27 27.30
CA LYS A 210 9.90 -25.81 28.59
C LYS A 210 8.84 -25.67 29.68
N GLN A 211 8.22 -24.51 29.83
CA GLN A 211 7.17 -24.27 30.84
C GLN A 211 5.92 -25.12 30.59
N LEU A 212 5.54 -25.33 29.33
CA LEU A 212 4.44 -26.21 28.94
C LEU A 212 4.82 -27.69 28.90
N GLN A 213 6.11 -28.03 29.09
CA GLN A 213 6.69 -29.36 28.92
C GLN A 213 6.37 -29.96 27.54
N LEU A 214 6.54 -29.14 26.50
CA LEU A 214 6.37 -29.49 25.10
C LEU A 214 7.69 -29.25 24.36
N LYS A 215 8.01 -30.13 23.40
CA LYS A 215 9.21 -29.96 22.55
C LYS A 215 9.04 -28.85 21.50
N SER A 216 7.80 -28.53 21.15
CA SER A 216 7.42 -27.52 20.18
C SER A 216 6.01 -27.04 20.52
N LEU A 217 5.66 -25.82 20.12
CA LEU A 217 4.33 -25.26 20.31
C LEU A 217 3.33 -25.71 19.22
N VAL A 218 3.77 -26.40 18.16
CA VAL A 218 2.91 -26.89 17.07
C VAL A 218 1.76 -27.79 17.57
N PRO A 219 1.99 -28.81 18.43
CA PRO A 219 0.88 -29.61 18.98
C PRO A 219 -0.10 -28.81 19.84
N PHE A 220 0.38 -27.77 20.53
CA PHE A 220 -0.47 -26.88 21.31
C PHE A 220 -1.38 -26.05 20.40
N ALA A 221 -0.82 -25.49 19.33
CA ALA A 221 -1.59 -24.75 18.35
C ALA A 221 -2.60 -25.62 17.60
N TYR A 222 -2.23 -26.86 17.27
CA TYR A 222 -3.14 -27.85 16.67
C TYR A 222 -4.33 -28.15 17.61
N ALA A 223 -4.07 -28.42 18.89
CA ALA A 223 -5.12 -28.66 19.88
C ALA A 223 -6.06 -27.44 20.04
N LEU A 224 -5.50 -26.22 19.98
CA LEU A 224 -6.29 -24.99 20.04
C LEU A 224 -7.18 -24.81 18.80
N LEU A 225 -6.68 -25.19 17.62
CA LEU A 225 -7.44 -25.15 16.38
C LEU A 225 -8.64 -26.12 16.45
N GLU A 226 -8.46 -27.31 17.03
CA GLU A 226 -9.54 -28.28 17.21
C GLU A 226 -10.58 -27.81 18.25
N ASN A 227 -10.15 -27.21 19.37
CA ASN A 227 -11.04 -26.79 20.46
C ASN A 227 -10.69 -25.40 21.03
N GLN A 228 -11.16 -24.33 20.39
CA GLN A 228 -10.83 -22.95 20.77
C GLN A 228 -11.31 -22.53 22.18
N GLN A 229 -12.32 -23.21 22.73
CA GLN A 229 -12.92 -22.88 24.04
C GLN A 229 -12.15 -23.47 25.21
N ASP A 230 -11.23 -24.41 24.95
CA ASP A 230 -10.51 -25.10 26.02
C ASP A 230 -9.58 -24.16 26.78
N SER A 231 -9.39 -24.48 28.07
CA SER A 231 -8.43 -23.80 28.93
C SER A 231 -6.99 -24.14 28.52
N THR A 232 -6.03 -23.26 28.80
CA THR A 232 -4.60 -23.50 28.51
C THR A 232 -4.10 -24.82 29.12
N LYS A 233 -4.58 -25.19 30.31
CA LYS A 233 -4.20 -26.45 30.97
C LYS A 233 -4.70 -27.67 30.19
N LEU A 234 -5.96 -27.64 29.74
CA LEU A 234 -6.54 -28.73 28.95
C LEU A 234 -5.86 -28.83 27.58
N LEU A 235 -5.66 -27.69 26.90
CA LEU A 235 -4.92 -27.62 25.63
C LEU A 235 -3.52 -28.22 25.74
N THR A 236 -2.80 -27.94 26.84
CA THR A 236 -1.47 -28.51 27.08
C THR A 236 -1.51 -30.02 27.28
N GLN A 237 -2.52 -30.54 27.97
CA GLN A 237 -2.71 -31.98 28.14
C GLN A 237 -3.03 -32.64 26.80
N THR A 238 -3.95 -32.07 26.03
CA THR A 238 -4.31 -32.54 24.68
C THR A 238 -3.10 -32.53 23.76
N ALA A 239 -2.31 -31.44 23.75
CA ALA A 239 -1.10 -31.28 22.95
C ALA A 239 -0.07 -32.41 23.16
N ARG A 240 0.07 -32.91 24.39
CA ARG A 240 0.97 -34.03 24.72
C ARG A 240 0.47 -35.38 24.19
N LEU A 241 -0.83 -35.50 23.98
CA LEU A 241 -1.50 -36.70 23.50
C LEU A 241 -1.74 -36.68 21.98
N VAL A 242 -1.47 -35.57 21.30
CA VAL A 242 -1.63 -35.44 19.85
C VAL A 242 -0.79 -36.52 19.15
N LYS A 243 -1.46 -37.33 18.33
CA LYS A 243 -0.80 -38.33 17.49
C LYS A 243 -0.11 -37.63 16.32
N GLN A 244 1.19 -37.37 16.47
CA GLN A 244 1.99 -36.63 15.47
C GLN A 244 2.14 -37.36 14.13
N THR A 245 1.79 -38.65 14.06
CA THR A 245 1.75 -39.43 12.82
C THR A 245 0.39 -39.40 12.12
N SER A 246 -0.61 -38.72 12.71
CA SER A 246 -1.91 -38.56 12.08
C SER A 246 -1.82 -37.60 10.90
N LYS A 247 -2.53 -37.92 9.81
CA LYS A 247 -2.56 -37.09 8.61
C LYS A 247 -3.03 -35.65 8.89
N PRO A 248 -4.10 -35.39 9.65
CA PRO A 248 -4.54 -34.02 9.95
C PRO A 248 -3.46 -33.19 10.66
N TYR A 249 -2.75 -33.79 11.61
CA TYR A 249 -1.64 -33.11 12.29
C TYR A 249 -0.47 -32.85 11.35
N ILE A 250 -0.08 -33.83 10.53
CA ILE A 250 1.02 -33.66 9.56
C ILE A 250 0.67 -32.53 8.58
N ASP A 251 -0.53 -32.55 8.01
CA ASP A 251 -1.00 -31.54 7.06
C ASP A 251 -0.94 -30.13 7.69
N PHE A 252 -1.29 -30.00 8.98
CA PHE A 252 -1.14 -28.74 9.74
C PHE A 252 0.32 -28.38 10.03
N ALA A 253 1.11 -29.32 10.55
CA ALA A 253 2.47 -29.10 11.03
C ALA A 253 3.48 -28.85 9.89
N THR A 254 3.16 -29.29 8.67
CA THR A 254 4.06 -29.20 7.51
C THR A 254 4.55 -27.78 7.28
N ARG A 255 3.73 -26.74 7.50
CA ARG A 255 4.15 -25.33 7.36
C ARG A 255 5.30 -24.96 8.29
N TYR A 256 5.32 -25.46 9.52
CA TYR A 256 6.25 -25.04 10.57
C TYR A 256 7.51 -25.91 10.67
N VAL A 257 7.46 -27.11 10.08
CA VAL A 257 8.53 -28.11 10.17
C VAL A 257 9.34 -28.22 8.87
N THR A 258 8.74 -27.89 7.73
CA THR A 258 9.41 -28.02 6.43
C THR A 258 10.33 -26.82 6.17
N LYS A 259 11.49 -27.06 5.58
CA LYS A 259 12.36 -25.97 5.10
C LYS A 259 11.62 -25.17 4.03
N ILE A 260 11.79 -23.85 4.03
CA ILE A 260 11.28 -22.98 2.96
C ILE A 260 11.81 -23.52 1.63
N VAL A 261 10.90 -23.95 0.77
CA VAL A 261 11.24 -24.44 -0.56
C VAL A 261 11.31 -23.22 -1.46
N LEU A 262 12.52 -22.88 -1.90
CA LEU A 262 12.70 -21.87 -2.94
C LEU A 262 12.03 -22.34 -4.24
N PRO A 263 11.38 -21.46 -5.00
CA PRO A 263 10.83 -21.81 -6.30
C PRO A 263 11.90 -22.42 -7.23
N SER A 264 11.52 -23.39 -8.06
CA SER A 264 12.45 -24.17 -8.90
C SER A 264 13.30 -23.30 -9.86
N PHE A 265 12.74 -22.19 -10.36
CA PHE A 265 13.50 -21.24 -11.21
C PHE A 265 14.59 -20.46 -10.45
N MET A 266 14.58 -20.50 -9.11
CA MET A 266 15.66 -19.97 -8.28
C MET A 266 16.76 -21.00 -8.02
N THR A 267 16.43 -22.30 -8.06
CA THR A 267 17.39 -23.37 -7.77
C THR A 267 18.17 -23.84 -8.99
N ASP A 268 17.63 -23.69 -10.20
CA ASP A 268 18.24 -24.18 -11.44
C ASP A 268 19.36 -23.27 -12.00
N SER A 269 19.62 -22.13 -11.36
CA SER A 269 20.77 -21.29 -11.66
C SER A 269 21.34 -20.71 -10.36
N PRO A 270 22.62 -20.96 -10.01
CA PRO A 270 23.29 -20.25 -8.92
C PRO A 270 23.40 -18.72 -9.16
N ASN A 271 22.95 -18.24 -10.33
CA ASN A 271 22.71 -16.85 -10.71
C ASN A 271 21.25 -16.69 -11.17
N SER A 272 20.26 -17.10 -10.37
CA SER A 272 18.87 -16.82 -10.71
C SER A 272 18.66 -15.30 -10.75
N PRO A 273 18.03 -14.74 -11.79
CA PRO A 273 17.91 -13.29 -11.97
C PRO A 273 17.37 -12.56 -10.74
N LEU A 274 16.57 -13.24 -9.91
CA LEU A 274 15.87 -12.64 -8.77
C LEU A 274 16.72 -12.51 -7.49
N ASP A 275 17.91 -13.11 -7.43
CA ASP A 275 18.75 -13.12 -6.21
C ASP A 275 19.92 -12.12 -6.27
N LEU A 276 20.23 -11.56 -7.45
CA LEU A 276 21.36 -10.63 -7.63
C LEU A 276 20.96 -9.44 -8.51
N GLY A 277 20.39 -8.40 -7.88
CA GLY A 277 20.31 -7.06 -8.49
C GLY A 277 18.98 -6.65 -9.12
N MET A 278 17.89 -7.41 -8.92
CA MET A 278 16.57 -6.95 -9.36
C MET A 278 16.08 -5.78 -8.50
N PRO A 279 15.44 -4.77 -9.11
CA PRO A 279 14.77 -3.72 -8.37
C PRO A 279 13.77 -4.35 -7.39
N THR A 280 13.74 -3.84 -6.15
CA THR A 280 12.70 -4.22 -5.19
C THR A 280 11.36 -3.76 -5.74
N VAL A 281 10.43 -4.70 -5.96
CA VAL A 281 9.10 -4.45 -6.53
C VAL A 281 8.00 -4.77 -5.52
N ASP A 282 6.82 -4.19 -5.76
CA ASP A 282 5.61 -4.45 -4.98
C ASP A 282 5.19 -5.94 -5.10
N VAL A 283 4.54 -6.45 -4.05
CA VAL A 283 4.08 -7.84 -3.94
C VAL A 283 3.28 -8.31 -5.16
N ARG A 284 2.41 -7.49 -5.76
CA ARG A 284 1.57 -7.91 -6.89
C ARG A 284 2.36 -8.05 -8.17
N VAL A 285 3.28 -7.12 -8.40
CA VAL A 285 4.21 -7.19 -9.53
C VAL A 285 5.16 -8.37 -9.35
N SER A 286 5.67 -8.57 -8.14
CA SER A 286 6.51 -9.72 -7.79
C SER A 286 5.77 -11.04 -8.02
N GLU A 287 4.58 -11.22 -7.47
CA GLU A 287 3.76 -12.44 -7.61
C GLU A 287 3.46 -12.73 -9.08
N PHE A 288 3.12 -11.70 -9.86
CA PHE A 288 2.88 -11.83 -11.29
C PHE A 288 4.14 -12.29 -12.05
N LEU A 289 5.28 -11.63 -11.81
CA LEU A 289 6.54 -11.98 -12.47
C LEU A 289 6.99 -13.40 -12.11
N TYR A 290 6.86 -13.79 -10.85
CA TYR A 290 7.17 -15.16 -10.42
C TYR A 290 6.31 -16.20 -11.15
N GLN A 291 4.99 -15.99 -11.23
CA GLN A 291 4.09 -16.89 -11.97
C GLN A 291 4.45 -16.94 -13.47
N ALA A 292 4.77 -15.79 -14.07
CA ALA A 292 5.14 -15.70 -15.48
C ALA A 292 6.48 -16.41 -15.79
N LEU A 293 7.47 -16.26 -14.91
CA LEU A 293 8.77 -16.89 -15.04
C LEU A 293 8.69 -18.41 -14.82
N ASP A 294 7.95 -18.86 -13.81
CA ASP A 294 7.67 -20.28 -13.53
C ASP A 294 6.87 -20.97 -14.65
N GLY A 295 6.20 -20.19 -15.52
CA GLY A 295 5.45 -20.72 -16.65
C GLY A 295 4.09 -21.29 -16.26
N ALA A 296 3.47 -20.74 -15.22
CA ALA A 296 2.14 -21.14 -14.80
C ALA A 296 1.12 -20.99 -15.94
N GLU A 297 0.25 -22.01 -16.11
CA GLU A 297 -0.78 -22.01 -17.16
C GLU A 297 -1.81 -20.89 -16.99
N SER A 298 -2.05 -20.48 -15.74
CA SER A 298 -2.95 -19.39 -15.39
C SER A 298 -2.24 -18.41 -14.46
N LEU A 299 -2.20 -17.15 -14.86
CA LEU A 299 -1.58 -16.07 -14.08
C LEU A 299 -2.65 -15.31 -13.34
N PHE A 300 -2.48 -15.11 -12.04
CA PHE A 300 -3.44 -14.42 -11.19
C PHE A 300 -2.83 -13.13 -10.65
N VAL A 301 -3.61 -12.04 -10.71
CA VAL A 301 -3.23 -10.75 -10.12
C VAL A 301 -4.38 -10.26 -9.25
N TYR A 302 -4.07 -9.85 -8.02
CA TYR A 302 -5.07 -9.43 -7.04
C TYR A 302 -5.05 -7.92 -6.85
N MET A 303 -5.97 -7.21 -7.52
CA MET A 303 -6.03 -5.76 -7.41
C MET A 303 -6.47 -5.34 -6.00
N PRO A 304 -5.82 -4.33 -5.40
CA PRO A 304 -6.21 -3.85 -4.08
C PRO A 304 -7.67 -3.36 -4.07
N LEU A 305 -8.38 -3.57 -2.95
CA LEU A 305 -9.68 -2.94 -2.76
C LEU A 305 -9.49 -1.43 -2.58
N LEU A 306 -10.04 -0.65 -3.49
CA LEU A 306 -10.09 0.81 -3.37
C LEU A 306 -11.39 1.21 -2.66
N VAL A 307 -11.33 2.23 -1.80
CA VAL A 307 -12.55 2.83 -1.24
C VAL A 307 -13.17 3.72 -2.29
N GLU A 308 -14.23 3.21 -2.91
CA GLU A 308 -14.93 3.82 -4.04
C GLU A 308 -16.45 3.72 -3.82
N ASP A 309 -17.26 4.49 -4.56
CA ASP A 309 -18.72 4.33 -4.55
C ASP A 309 -19.13 2.96 -5.16
N PRO A 310 -19.65 2.01 -4.37
CA PRO A 310 -20.02 0.68 -4.87
C PRO A 310 -21.14 0.72 -5.93
N ASN A 311 -21.94 1.80 -5.95
CA ASN A 311 -23.02 1.99 -6.92
C ASN A 311 -22.53 2.48 -8.29
N GLN A 312 -21.24 2.78 -8.43
CA GLN A 312 -20.61 3.13 -9.70
C GLN A 312 -19.77 1.98 -10.25
N ALA A 313 -19.38 2.08 -11.52
CA ALA A 313 -18.43 1.16 -12.15
C ALA A 313 -17.10 1.14 -11.39
N SER A 314 -16.40 0.00 -11.44
CA SER A 314 -15.12 -0.20 -10.75
C SER A 314 -14.08 0.84 -11.16
N ALA A 315 -13.42 1.45 -10.18
CA ALA A 315 -12.30 2.36 -10.39
C ALA A 315 -11.17 1.67 -11.16
N TRP A 316 -11.00 0.35 -10.99
CA TRP A 316 -10.02 -0.45 -11.73
C TRP A 316 -10.31 -0.62 -13.23
N ASN A 317 -11.44 -0.12 -13.74
CA ASN A 317 -11.58 0.04 -15.19
C ASN A 317 -10.55 1.03 -15.73
N VAL A 318 -10.27 2.09 -14.96
CA VAL A 318 -9.22 3.04 -15.30
C VAL A 318 -7.87 2.33 -15.24
N GLY A 319 -7.04 2.58 -16.25
CA GLY A 319 -5.71 1.99 -16.38
C GLY A 319 -5.71 0.53 -16.85
N HIS A 320 -6.85 -0.03 -17.27
CA HIS A 320 -6.93 -1.39 -17.81
C HIS A 320 -5.91 -1.62 -18.94
N ASP A 321 -5.86 -0.74 -19.94
CA ASP A 321 -4.94 -0.87 -21.08
C ASP A 321 -3.46 -0.78 -20.67
N ILE A 322 -3.16 0.02 -19.64
CA ILE A 322 -1.81 0.13 -19.07
C ILE A 322 -1.39 -1.18 -18.42
N ARG A 323 -2.30 -1.82 -17.65
CA ARG A 323 -2.01 -3.13 -17.04
C ARG A 323 -1.91 -4.22 -18.10
N THR A 324 -2.78 -4.24 -19.11
CA THR A 324 -2.68 -5.15 -20.26
C THR A 324 -1.32 -5.01 -20.93
N LEU A 325 -0.88 -3.79 -21.21
CA LEU A 325 0.45 -3.51 -21.76
C LEU A 325 1.57 -4.01 -20.84
N ALA A 326 1.46 -3.73 -19.53
CA ALA A 326 2.45 -4.15 -18.54
C ALA A 326 2.61 -5.68 -18.51
N TYR A 327 1.51 -6.44 -18.46
CA TYR A 327 1.56 -7.90 -18.47
C TYR A 327 2.13 -8.48 -19.76
N SER A 328 1.91 -7.80 -20.88
CA SER A 328 2.36 -8.26 -22.20
C SER A 328 3.88 -8.30 -22.32
N ILE A 329 4.59 -7.42 -21.62
CA ILE A 329 6.05 -7.28 -21.75
C ILE A 329 6.81 -8.56 -21.34
N PRO A 330 6.66 -9.10 -20.12
CA PRO A 330 7.33 -10.35 -19.75
C PRO A 330 6.75 -11.58 -20.46
N LEU A 331 5.47 -11.54 -20.86
CA LEU A 331 4.77 -12.67 -21.51
C LEU A 331 4.97 -12.76 -23.02
N SER A 332 5.48 -11.71 -23.67
CA SER A 332 5.77 -11.70 -25.10
C SER A 332 6.71 -12.84 -25.54
N ARG A 333 7.40 -13.50 -24.60
CA ARG A 333 8.28 -14.66 -24.84
C ARG A 333 7.56 -16.01 -24.84
N LYS A 334 6.36 -16.11 -24.27
CA LYS A 334 5.66 -17.38 -23.99
C LYS A 334 4.20 -17.31 -24.48
N GLY A 335 3.94 -17.63 -25.76
CA GLY A 335 2.60 -17.94 -26.28
C GLY A 335 1.43 -17.03 -25.83
N HIS A 336 0.20 -17.56 -25.84
CA HIS A 336 -0.98 -16.88 -25.31
C HIS A 336 -1.27 -17.38 -23.89
N THR A 337 -0.91 -16.59 -22.87
CA THR A 337 -1.31 -16.84 -21.49
C THR A 337 -2.33 -15.79 -21.05
N VAL A 338 -3.48 -16.24 -20.54
CA VAL A 338 -4.52 -15.33 -20.03
C VAL A 338 -4.16 -14.92 -18.60
N VAL A 339 -4.22 -13.61 -18.33
CA VAL A 339 -4.07 -13.06 -16.97
C VAL A 339 -5.46 -12.89 -16.35
N HIS A 340 -5.61 -13.35 -15.11
CA HIS A 340 -6.84 -13.32 -14.35
C HIS A 340 -6.72 -12.26 -13.24
N GLU A 341 -7.28 -11.07 -13.48
CA GLU A 341 -7.34 -10.00 -12.49
C GLU A 341 -8.54 -10.18 -11.55
N TYR A 342 -8.28 -10.42 -10.27
CA TYR A 342 -9.30 -10.30 -9.23
C TYR A 342 -9.50 -8.82 -8.89
N ARG A 343 -10.71 -8.32 -9.10
CA ARG A 343 -11.09 -6.94 -8.80
C ARG A 343 -12.57 -6.81 -8.51
N ARG A 344 -12.99 -5.67 -7.94
CA ARG A 344 -14.42 -5.37 -7.80
C ARG A 344 -15.07 -5.25 -9.18
N LYS A 345 -16.22 -5.89 -9.34
CA LYS A 345 -17.17 -5.67 -10.45
C LYS A 345 -18.58 -5.60 -9.87
N ALA A 346 -19.27 -4.50 -10.12
CA ALA A 346 -20.52 -4.19 -9.42
C ALA A 346 -20.33 -4.36 -7.89
N GLN A 347 -21.18 -5.12 -7.21
CA GLN A 347 -21.15 -5.26 -5.75
C GLN A 347 -20.27 -6.43 -5.25
N GLY A 348 -19.51 -7.12 -6.10
CA GLY A 348 -18.71 -8.29 -5.68
C GLY A 348 -17.28 -8.26 -6.18
N ILE A 349 -16.43 -9.12 -5.63
CA ILE A 349 -15.10 -9.42 -6.17
C ILE A 349 -15.22 -10.52 -7.22
N THR A 350 -14.75 -10.25 -8.43
CA THR A 350 -14.82 -11.17 -9.56
C THR A 350 -13.49 -11.21 -10.32
N VAL A 351 -13.34 -12.21 -11.17
CA VAL A 351 -12.19 -12.32 -12.06
C VAL A 351 -12.50 -11.67 -13.40
N GLN A 352 -11.62 -10.80 -13.85
CA GLN A 352 -11.57 -10.35 -15.24
C GLN A 352 -10.43 -11.06 -15.95
N GLN A 353 -10.71 -11.62 -17.12
CA GLN A 353 -9.69 -12.13 -18.01
C GLN A 353 -9.10 -11.00 -18.86
N ILE A 354 -7.78 -10.97 -18.91
CA ILE A 354 -6.99 -10.04 -19.71
C ILE A 354 -6.17 -10.88 -20.67
N SER A 355 -6.30 -10.56 -21.95
CA SER A 355 -5.49 -11.14 -23.02
C SER A 355 -4.31 -10.21 -23.27
N PRO A 356 -3.09 -10.58 -22.88
CA PRO A 356 -1.90 -9.79 -23.19
C PRO A 356 -1.70 -9.69 -24.70
N TYR A 357 -1.07 -8.60 -25.14
CA TYR A 357 -0.61 -8.43 -26.51
C TYR A 357 0.44 -9.48 -26.85
N THR A 358 0.44 -9.90 -28.11
CA THR A 358 1.52 -10.71 -28.67
C THR A 358 2.81 -9.88 -28.76
N HIS A 359 3.94 -10.54 -28.96
CA HIS A 359 5.23 -9.88 -29.16
C HIS A 359 5.21 -8.84 -30.30
N THR A 360 4.44 -9.08 -31.36
CA THR A 360 4.33 -8.14 -32.49
C THR A 360 3.39 -6.99 -32.17
N ASP A 361 2.31 -7.25 -31.46
CA ASP A 361 1.25 -6.26 -31.23
C ASP A 361 1.57 -5.30 -30.09
N VAL A 362 2.42 -5.69 -29.13
CA VAL A 362 2.77 -4.88 -27.95
C VAL A 362 3.51 -3.58 -28.33
N GLN A 363 4.22 -3.58 -29.46
CA GLN A 363 5.09 -2.47 -29.86
C GLN A 363 4.32 -1.17 -30.16
N THR A 364 3.14 -1.28 -30.78
CA THR A 364 2.31 -0.13 -31.16
C THR A 364 1.73 0.62 -29.95
N PRO A 365 0.98 -0.02 -29.03
CA PRO A 365 0.47 0.64 -27.84
C PRO A 365 1.61 1.14 -26.93
N LEU A 366 2.73 0.41 -26.84
CA LEU A 366 3.89 0.87 -26.06
C LEU A 366 4.48 2.17 -26.63
N ALA A 367 4.69 2.24 -27.95
CA ALA A 367 5.21 3.44 -28.60
C ALA A 367 4.23 4.63 -28.50
N ALA A 368 2.92 4.36 -28.48
CA ALA A 368 1.91 5.39 -28.24
C ALA A 368 2.00 5.95 -26.82
N LEU A 369 2.14 5.07 -25.81
CA LEU A 369 2.29 5.47 -24.41
C LEU A 369 3.61 6.22 -24.17
N GLU A 370 4.72 5.78 -24.77
CA GLU A 370 6.01 6.47 -24.72
C GLU A 370 5.88 7.89 -25.27
N ARG A 371 5.29 8.05 -26.45
CA ARG A 371 5.08 9.36 -27.07
C ARG A 371 4.17 10.25 -26.22
N GLN A 372 3.11 9.70 -25.64
CA GLN A 372 2.20 10.44 -24.76
C GLN A 372 2.93 10.91 -23.50
N THR A 373 3.71 10.03 -22.88
CA THR A 373 4.50 10.33 -21.68
C THR A 373 5.54 11.41 -21.99
N ARG A 374 6.29 11.27 -23.09
CA ARG A 374 7.26 12.28 -23.55
C ARG A 374 6.59 13.65 -23.75
N SER A 375 5.52 13.69 -24.53
CA SER A 375 4.80 14.94 -24.82
C SER A 375 4.28 15.62 -23.55
N LEU A 376 3.82 14.81 -22.58
CA LEU A 376 3.35 15.30 -21.30
C LEU A 376 4.51 15.85 -20.45
N THR A 377 5.66 15.17 -20.41
CA THR A 377 6.85 15.67 -19.69
C THR A 377 7.38 16.98 -20.29
N GLU A 378 7.42 17.10 -21.62
CA GLU A 378 7.82 18.33 -22.32
C GLU A 378 6.85 19.49 -22.03
N TRP A 379 5.54 19.21 -22.05
CA TRP A 379 4.51 20.17 -21.67
C TRP A 379 4.65 20.61 -20.21
N ALA A 380 4.93 19.68 -19.29
CA ALA A 380 5.09 19.97 -17.87
C ALA A 380 6.28 20.90 -17.62
N VAL A 381 7.41 20.65 -18.30
CA VAL A 381 8.59 21.52 -18.24
C VAL A 381 8.24 22.93 -18.75
N ALA A 382 7.57 23.03 -19.89
CA ALA A 382 7.16 24.32 -20.47
C ALA A 382 6.20 25.12 -19.55
N LYS A 383 5.40 24.42 -18.74
CA LYS A 383 4.41 25.00 -17.83
C LYS A 383 4.89 25.08 -16.37
N SER A 384 6.12 24.65 -16.08
CA SER A 384 6.68 24.58 -14.73
C SER A 384 5.78 23.78 -13.76
N VAL A 385 5.25 22.66 -14.22
CA VAL A 385 4.41 21.74 -13.42
C VAL A 385 5.30 20.80 -12.63
N THR A 386 5.03 20.65 -11.33
CA THR A 386 5.77 19.74 -10.45
C THR A 386 5.50 18.28 -10.83
N PRO A 387 6.44 17.34 -10.58
CA PRO A 387 6.22 15.92 -10.86
C PRO A 387 4.94 15.35 -10.24
N ASP A 388 4.67 15.61 -8.96
CA ASP A 388 3.48 15.10 -8.27
C ASP A 388 2.16 15.51 -8.97
N LEU A 389 2.09 16.77 -9.41
CA LEU A 389 0.94 17.29 -10.12
C LEU A 389 0.88 16.74 -11.56
N LEU A 390 2.03 16.66 -12.24
CA LEU A 390 2.15 16.11 -13.59
C LEU A 390 1.53 14.72 -13.67
N TRP A 391 1.94 13.80 -12.80
CA TRP A 391 1.44 12.43 -12.83
C TRP A 391 -0.02 12.34 -12.42
N SER A 392 -0.48 13.19 -11.50
CA SER A 392 -1.90 13.26 -11.14
C SER A 392 -2.76 13.75 -12.32
N LEU A 393 -2.28 14.73 -13.09
CA LEU A 393 -2.92 15.19 -14.33
C LEU A 393 -2.85 14.12 -15.43
N PHE A 394 -1.78 13.33 -15.49
CA PHE A 394 -1.72 12.18 -16.39
C PHE A 394 -2.78 11.13 -16.01
N GLY A 395 -2.86 10.80 -14.72
CA GLY A 395 -3.90 9.95 -14.13
C GLY A 395 -5.30 10.41 -14.52
N LEU A 396 -5.55 11.72 -14.44
CA LEU A 396 -6.81 12.33 -14.85
C LEU A 396 -7.11 12.10 -16.34
N SER A 397 -6.11 12.14 -17.24
CA SER A 397 -6.35 11.84 -18.66
C SER A 397 -6.88 10.41 -18.87
N PHE A 398 -6.38 9.43 -18.12
CA PHE A 398 -6.90 8.06 -18.16
C PHE A 398 -8.32 7.96 -17.61
N VAL A 399 -8.63 8.74 -16.56
CA VAL A 399 -9.99 8.83 -16.04
C VAL A 399 -10.93 9.40 -17.10
N LEU A 400 -10.53 10.47 -17.80
CA LEU A 400 -11.33 11.11 -18.84
C LEU A 400 -11.57 10.18 -20.04
N ALA A 401 -10.57 9.39 -20.42
CA ALA A 401 -10.71 8.41 -21.51
C ALA A 401 -11.73 7.29 -21.20
N GLU A 402 -11.95 6.96 -19.93
CA GLU A 402 -12.85 5.88 -19.50
C GLU A 402 -14.29 6.35 -19.25
N VAL A 403 -14.53 7.66 -19.08
CA VAL A 403 -15.84 8.18 -18.64
C VAL A 403 -16.63 8.81 -19.79
N ASN A 404 -17.90 8.45 -19.88
CA ASN A 404 -18.84 9.10 -20.81
C ASN A 404 -19.21 10.53 -20.39
N THR A 405 -19.16 10.80 -19.08
CA THR A 405 -19.46 12.13 -18.53
C THR A 405 -18.27 12.58 -17.70
N PRO A 406 -17.56 13.64 -18.11
CA PRO A 406 -16.39 14.10 -17.39
C PRO A 406 -16.81 14.64 -16.02
N PRO A 407 -15.98 14.45 -14.96
CA PRO A 407 -16.24 15.04 -13.66
C PRO A 407 -16.25 16.58 -13.76
N ALA A 408 -16.97 17.25 -12.88
CA ALA A 408 -16.95 18.70 -12.84
C ALA A 408 -15.54 19.21 -12.46
N ILE A 409 -15.03 20.22 -13.17
CA ILE A 409 -13.69 20.78 -12.91
C ILE A 409 -13.48 21.17 -11.43
N PRO A 410 -14.45 21.81 -10.73
CA PRO A 410 -14.30 22.09 -9.30
C PRO A 410 -14.11 20.84 -8.43
N LEU A 411 -14.68 19.70 -8.81
CA LEU A 411 -14.46 18.42 -8.11
C LEU A 411 -13.04 17.93 -8.34
N VAL A 412 -12.55 17.99 -9.59
CA VAL A 412 -11.17 17.62 -9.93
C VAL A 412 -10.17 18.46 -9.15
N GLN A 413 -10.37 19.79 -9.11
CA GLN A 413 -9.49 20.70 -8.35
C GLN A 413 -9.42 20.31 -6.88
N ARG A 414 -10.57 20.00 -6.26
CA ARG A 414 -10.62 19.55 -4.87
C ARG A 414 -9.89 18.23 -4.66
N VAL A 415 -10.08 17.24 -5.54
CA VAL A 415 -9.39 15.95 -5.42
C VAL A 415 -7.88 16.10 -5.57
N LEU A 416 -7.42 16.86 -6.56
CA LEU A 416 -5.98 17.07 -6.81
C LEU A 416 -5.30 17.89 -5.70
N ASN A 417 -6.01 18.81 -5.04
CA ASN A 417 -5.52 19.55 -3.87
C ASN A 417 -5.83 18.87 -2.52
N GLY A 418 -6.32 17.63 -2.51
CA GLY A 418 -6.65 16.89 -1.29
C GLY A 418 -7.73 17.56 -0.42
N GLU A 419 -8.59 18.39 -1.00
CA GLU A 419 -9.65 19.11 -0.30
C GLU A 419 -10.93 18.26 -0.19
N PHE A 420 -10.93 17.34 0.78
CA PHE A 420 -12.06 16.46 0.99
C PHE A 420 -13.37 17.24 1.22
N ASP A 421 -14.37 16.99 0.38
CA ASP A 421 -15.65 17.72 0.37
C ASP A 421 -16.81 16.94 0.99
N ASN A 422 -16.51 15.79 1.62
CA ASN A 422 -17.49 14.88 2.21
C ASN A 422 -18.51 14.35 1.18
N THR A 423 -18.10 14.08 -0.06
CA THR A 423 -18.98 13.48 -1.08
C THR A 423 -18.47 12.16 -1.61
N TRP A 424 -19.41 11.29 -2.02
CA TRP A 424 -19.08 10.05 -2.74
C TRP A 424 -18.42 10.31 -4.10
N ALA A 425 -18.73 11.43 -4.74
CA ALA A 425 -18.10 11.84 -5.99
C ALA A 425 -16.59 12.08 -5.81
N PHE A 426 -16.19 12.73 -4.72
CA PHE A 426 -14.77 12.90 -4.36
C PHE A 426 -14.09 11.56 -4.11
N VAL A 427 -14.70 10.71 -3.28
CA VAL A 427 -14.15 9.39 -2.94
C VAL A 427 -13.96 8.54 -4.18
N HIS A 428 -14.97 8.49 -5.06
CA HIS A 428 -14.91 7.71 -6.28
C HIS A 428 -13.88 8.25 -7.29
N LEU A 429 -13.80 9.57 -7.47
CA LEU A 429 -12.78 10.17 -8.35
C LEU A 429 -11.36 9.93 -7.81
N THR A 430 -11.17 10.02 -6.49
CA THR A 430 -9.89 9.69 -5.83
C THR A 430 -9.49 8.24 -6.11
N ALA A 431 -10.42 7.30 -5.96
CA ALA A 431 -10.17 5.89 -6.28
C ALA A 431 -9.81 5.66 -7.77
N ARG A 432 -10.45 6.37 -8.70
CA ARG A 432 -10.11 6.29 -10.12
C ARG A 432 -8.70 6.80 -10.42
N LEU A 433 -8.29 7.90 -9.78
CA LEU A 433 -6.92 8.40 -9.90
C LEU A 433 -5.91 7.41 -9.28
N HIS A 434 -6.23 6.82 -8.13
CA HIS A 434 -5.42 5.76 -7.53
C HIS A 434 -5.24 4.59 -8.48
N ALA A 435 -6.31 4.12 -9.12
CA ALA A 435 -6.25 3.03 -10.09
C ALA A 435 -5.37 3.37 -11.30
N ALA A 436 -5.48 4.58 -11.84
CA ALA A 436 -4.64 5.05 -12.94
C ALA A 436 -3.15 5.08 -12.56
N LEU A 437 -2.83 5.77 -11.45
CA LEU A 437 -1.46 5.96 -10.98
C LEU A 437 -0.81 4.63 -10.57
N TYR A 438 -1.55 3.76 -9.90
CA TYR A 438 -1.02 2.44 -9.53
C TYR A 438 -0.83 1.53 -10.75
N SER A 439 -1.66 1.65 -11.79
CA SER A 439 -1.45 0.93 -13.05
C SER A 439 -0.16 1.38 -13.76
N LEU A 440 0.12 2.69 -13.78
CA LEU A 440 1.39 3.24 -14.26
C LEU A 440 2.58 2.74 -13.42
N ARG A 441 2.41 2.68 -12.09
CA ARG A 441 3.44 2.14 -11.19
C ARG A 441 3.75 0.68 -11.49
N MET A 442 2.72 -0.16 -11.68
CA MET A 442 2.91 -1.56 -12.08
C MET A 442 3.68 -1.67 -13.39
N LEU A 443 3.32 -0.87 -14.41
CA LEU A 443 4.07 -0.80 -15.66
C LEU A 443 5.52 -0.42 -15.41
N SER A 444 5.78 0.66 -14.66
CA SER A 444 7.11 1.18 -14.33
C SER A 444 8.00 0.12 -13.67
N GLN A 445 7.46 -0.63 -12.72
CA GLN A 445 8.17 -1.71 -12.05
C GLN A 445 8.49 -2.86 -13.03
N ILE A 446 7.50 -3.28 -13.83
CA ILE A 446 7.69 -4.36 -14.82
C ILE A 446 8.72 -3.99 -15.90
N ILE A 447 8.70 -2.76 -16.42
CA ILE A 447 9.69 -2.33 -17.41
C ILE A 447 11.10 -2.22 -16.82
N SER A 448 11.22 -1.84 -15.54
CA SER A 448 12.51 -1.78 -14.84
C SER A 448 13.10 -3.18 -14.66
N VAL A 449 12.25 -4.14 -14.25
CA VAL A 449 12.59 -5.57 -14.19
C VAL A 449 13.02 -6.07 -15.57
N TYR A 450 12.27 -5.74 -16.64
CA TYR A 450 12.61 -6.14 -18.00
C TYR A 450 13.98 -5.62 -18.43
N LEU A 451 14.32 -4.35 -18.17
CA LEU A 451 15.64 -3.81 -18.51
C LEU A 451 16.77 -4.42 -17.67
N THR A 452 16.49 -4.82 -16.44
CA THR A 452 17.47 -5.51 -15.59
C THR A 452 17.79 -6.90 -16.13
N ASP A 453 16.76 -7.64 -16.57
CA ASP A 453 16.91 -8.93 -17.28
C ASP A 453 17.52 -8.78 -18.69
N ASN A 454 17.45 -7.58 -19.28
CA ASN A 454 17.91 -7.29 -20.63
C ASN A 454 18.78 -6.03 -20.65
N PRO A 455 19.99 -6.09 -20.06
CA PRO A 455 20.81 -4.90 -19.80
C PRO A 455 21.31 -4.22 -21.08
N THR A 456 21.44 -4.97 -22.18
CA THR A 456 21.92 -4.47 -23.47
C THR A 456 20.86 -4.59 -24.54
N THR A 457 20.81 -3.61 -25.44
CA THR A 457 19.94 -3.67 -26.62
C THR A 457 20.28 -4.88 -27.49
N PRO A 458 19.30 -5.76 -27.78
CA PRO A 458 19.54 -6.93 -28.62
C PRO A 458 20.00 -6.56 -30.04
N THR A 459 21.09 -7.18 -30.53
CA THR A 459 21.63 -6.92 -31.88
C THR A 459 21.12 -7.88 -32.96
N TYR A 460 20.55 -9.01 -32.54
CA TYR A 460 20.12 -10.12 -33.40
C TYR A 460 18.66 -10.02 -33.87
N SER A 461 17.89 -9.05 -33.37
CA SER A 461 16.48 -8.87 -33.72
C SER A 461 16.10 -7.40 -33.68
N THR A 462 15.72 -6.85 -34.84
CA THR A 462 15.27 -5.46 -34.99
C THR A 462 14.03 -5.17 -34.14
N GLU A 463 13.11 -6.12 -34.03
CA GLU A 463 11.90 -5.98 -33.22
C GLU A 463 12.23 -5.89 -31.73
N LYS A 464 13.06 -6.81 -31.22
CA LYS A 464 13.50 -6.78 -29.81
C LYS A 464 14.34 -5.55 -29.49
N ALA A 465 15.18 -5.09 -30.43
CA ALA A 465 15.93 -3.85 -30.30
C ALA A 465 14.99 -2.63 -30.17
N ARG A 466 13.95 -2.57 -31.00
CA ARG A 466 12.94 -1.51 -30.97
C ARG A 466 12.14 -1.52 -29.67
N LEU A 467 11.74 -2.69 -29.20
CA LEU A 467 11.04 -2.85 -27.92
C LEU A 467 11.93 -2.34 -26.78
N HIS A 468 13.17 -2.82 -26.70
CA HIS A 468 14.16 -2.39 -25.70
C HIS A 468 14.38 -0.88 -25.70
N THR A 469 14.54 -0.28 -26.88
CA THR A 469 14.72 1.18 -27.03
C THR A 469 13.50 1.95 -26.56
N THR A 470 12.30 1.49 -26.92
CA THR A 470 11.04 2.14 -26.51
C THR A 470 10.87 2.07 -24.99
N ILE A 471 11.14 0.90 -24.40
CA ILE A 471 11.10 0.69 -22.95
C ILE A 471 12.12 1.59 -22.24
N SER A 472 13.35 1.66 -22.75
CA SER A 472 14.41 2.50 -22.19
C SER A 472 14.03 3.98 -22.21
N SER A 473 13.45 4.46 -23.30
CA SER A 473 12.92 5.83 -23.41
C SER A 473 11.81 6.08 -22.40
N LEU A 474 10.85 5.15 -22.29
CA LEU A 474 9.74 5.27 -21.34
C LEU A 474 10.23 5.33 -19.89
N VAL A 475 11.17 4.47 -19.48
CA VAL A 475 11.78 4.50 -18.15
C VAL A 475 12.44 5.85 -17.88
N ALA A 476 13.17 6.41 -18.86
CA ALA A 476 13.81 7.72 -18.71
C ALA A 476 12.78 8.85 -18.48
N HIS A 477 11.62 8.80 -19.16
CA HIS A 477 10.53 9.75 -18.96
C HIS A 477 9.75 9.52 -17.65
N MET A 478 9.77 8.30 -17.12
CA MET A 478 9.13 7.91 -15.84
C MET A 478 10.06 8.04 -14.62
N LYS A 479 11.30 8.53 -14.78
CA LYS A 479 12.28 8.60 -13.68
C LYS A 479 11.82 9.42 -12.47
N ASP A 480 11.02 10.46 -12.73
CA ASP A 480 10.48 11.37 -11.72
C ASP A 480 9.04 10.96 -11.32
N PHE A 481 8.69 9.68 -11.49
CA PHE A 481 7.40 9.14 -11.04
C PHE A 481 7.38 9.13 -9.50
N PRO A 482 6.42 9.85 -8.87
CA PRO A 482 6.43 10.06 -7.43
C PRO A 482 6.18 8.75 -6.68
N SER A 483 6.62 8.67 -5.42
CA SER A 483 6.29 7.57 -4.52
C SER A 483 4.82 7.61 -4.10
N ILE A 484 4.28 6.49 -3.60
CA ILE A 484 2.90 6.42 -3.10
C ILE A 484 2.62 7.51 -2.04
N PRO A 485 3.47 7.73 -1.02
CA PRO A 485 3.29 8.81 -0.06
C PRO A 485 3.24 10.22 -0.65
N GLY A 486 3.92 10.46 -1.78
CA GLY A 486 3.97 11.77 -2.43
C GLY A 486 2.72 12.11 -3.24
N VAL A 487 2.07 11.12 -3.86
CA VAL A 487 1.00 11.37 -4.85
C VAL A 487 -0.38 10.86 -4.45
N LEU A 488 -0.48 9.80 -3.64
CA LEU A 488 -1.78 9.21 -3.30
C LEU A 488 -2.32 9.80 -2.00
N GLY A 489 -3.47 10.47 -2.07
CA GLY A 489 -4.20 10.96 -0.90
C GLY A 489 -5.26 9.99 -0.39
N VAL A 490 -5.67 10.15 0.86
CA VAL A 490 -6.76 9.40 1.51
C VAL A 490 -7.91 10.36 1.87
N PRO A 491 -9.18 10.04 1.56
CA PRO A 491 -10.31 10.89 1.92
C PRO A 491 -10.35 11.23 3.42
N GLY A 492 -10.33 12.53 3.74
CA GLY A 492 -10.32 13.03 5.12
C GLY A 492 -8.94 13.25 5.74
N GLN A 493 -7.87 13.09 4.97
CA GLN A 493 -6.53 13.53 5.39
C GLN A 493 -6.40 15.06 5.43
N ALA A 494 -5.27 15.57 5.94
CA ALA A 494 -4.96 17.01 5.87
C ALA A 494 -4.91 17.50 4.41
N LYS A 495 -5.35 18.75 4.19
CA LYS A 495 -5.27 19.38 2.87
C LYS A 495 -3.82 19.40 2.38
N SER A 496 -3.61 19.01 1.13
CA SER A 496 -2.32 19.08 0.45
C SER A 496 -2.49 19.94 -0.79
N VAL A 497 -2.42 21.26 -0.62
CA VAL A 497 -2.57 22.21 -1.73
C VAL A 497 -1.29 22.15 -2.55
N VAL A 498 -1.33 21.41 -3.67
CA VAL A 498 -0.19 21.24 -4.56
C VAL A 498 0.01 22.49 -5.42
N VAL A 499 -1.09 23.18 -5.77
CA VAL A 499 -1.07 24.39 -6.60
C VAL A 499 -2.31 25.26 -6.36
N GLU A 500 -2.14 26.56 -6.53
CA GLU A 500 -3.22 27.57 -6.49
C GLU A 500 -4.39 27.19 -7.43
N HIS A 501 -5.63 27.35 -6.96
CA HIS A 501 -6.82 26.86 -7.68
C HIS A 501 -6.95 27.42 -9.09
N GLU A 502 -6.64 28.70 -9.33
CA GLU A 502 -6.75 29.31 -10.67
C GLU A 502 -5.73 28.72 -11.66
N VAL A 503 -4.50 28.47 -11.20
CA VAL A 503 -3.47 27.82 -12.01
C VAL A 503 -3.90 26.38 -12.30
N LEU A 504 -4.34 25.65 -11.28
CA LEU A 504 -4.82 24.27 -11.42
C LEU A 504 -5.97 24.16 -12.41
N LYS A 505 -6.92 25.12 -12.36
CA LYS A 505 -8.04 25.17 -13.28
C LYS A 505 -7.58 25.23 -14.73
N GLY A 506 -6.63 26.12 -15.04
CA GLY A 506 -6.07 26.25 -16.38
C GLY A 506 -5.44 24.96 -16.89
N LEU A 507 -4.66 24.29 -16.04
CA LEU A 507 -4.03 22.99 -16.36
C LEU A 507 -5.07 21.90 -16.58
N VAL A 508 -6.08 21.79 -15.71
CA VAL A 508 -7.18 20.81 -15.84
C VAL A 508 -7.97 21.06 -17.13
N GLU A 509 -8.27 22.31 -17.47
CA GLU A 509 -8.96 22.65 -18.72
C GLU A 509 -8.14 22.28 -19.97
N GLU A 510 -6.81 22.37 -19.91
CA GLU A 510 -5.93 21.89 -20.99
C GLU A 510 -6.00 20.37 -21.15
N ILE A 511 -5.96 19.61 -20.04
CA ILE A 511 -6.11 18.15 -20.05
C ILE A 511 -7.50 17.72 -20.56
N TYR A 512 -8.56 18.45 -20.20
CA TYR A 512 -9.90 18.17 -20.74
C TYR A 512 -9.93 18.34 -22.26
N ARG A 513 -9.40 19.47 -22.75
CA ARG A 513 -9.31 19.75 -24.19
C ARG A 513 -8.48 18.71 -24.95
N SER A 514 -7.35 18.26 -24.38
CA SER A 514 -6.52 17.24 -25.02
C SER A 514 -7.20 15.87 -25.11
N ASN A 515 -8.17 15.60 -24.24
CA ASN A 515 -9.00 14.38 -24.25
C ASN A 515 -10.32 14.58 -25.03
N GLY A 516 -10.46 15.66 -25.79
CA GLY A 516 -11.65 15.91 -26.61
C GLY A 516 -12.90 16.29 -25.82
N MET A 517 -12.76 16.69 -24.55
CA MET A 517 -13.88 17.06 -23.69
C MET A 517 -14.24 18.55 -23.84
N GLU A 518 -15.54 18.84 -23.94
CA GLU A 518 -16.01 20.23 -23.91
C GLU A 518 -15.87 20.81 -22.51
N VAL A 519 -15.08 21.88 -22.39
CA VAL A 519 -15.00 22.69 -21.17
C VAL A 519 -16.18 23.65 -21.18
N VAL A 520 -17.27 23.26 -20.51
CA VAL A 520 -18.40 24.16 -20.28
C VAL A 520 -17.93 25.30 -19.38
N ARG A 521 -17.65 26.45 -19.97
CA ARG A 521 -17.47 27.68 -19.20
C ARG A 521 -18.83 27.97 -18.57
N GLU A 522 -18.92 27.87 -17.24
CA GLU A 522 -20.04 28.50 -16.52
C GLU A 522 -19.97 30.00 -16.82
N GLU A 523 -20.68 30.45 -17.85
CA GLU A 523 -21.08 31.84 -17.96
C GLU A 523 -22.00 32.10 -16.77
N VAL A 524 -21.40 32.54 -15.67
CA VAL A 524 -22.15 33.09 -14.54
C VAL A 524 -22.99 34.21 -15.12
N SER A 525 -24.29 33.93 -15.32
CA SER A 525 -25.27 34.90 -15.78
C SER A 525 -24.98 36.24 -15.11
N SER A 526 -24.91 37.32 -15.90
CA SER A 526 -24.63 38.68 -15.43
C SER A 526 -25.46 39.06 -14.19
N LYS A 527 -26.66 38.47 -14.04
CA LYS A 527 -27.52 38.59 -12.85
C LYS A 527 -26.92 37.96 -11.58
N LYS A 528 -26.33 36.77 -11.65
CA LYS A 528 -25.73 36.05 -10.50
C LYS A 528 -24.41 36.72 -10.07
N LYS A 529 -23.62 37.20 -11.04
CA LYS A 529 -22.41 38.01 -10.78
C LYS A 529 -22.77 39.32 -10.06
N LYS A 530 -23.76 40.06 -10.58
CA LYS A 530 -24.26 41.31 -9.95
C LYS A 530 -24.86 41.10 -8.56
N LYS A 531 -25.48 39.93 -8.30
CA LYS A 531 -26.00 39.56 -6.97
C LYS A 531 -24.87 39.28 -5.97
N GLN A 532 -23.84 38.55 -6.37
CA GLN A 532 -22.67 38.26 -5.53
C GLN A 532 -21.85 39.52 -5.21
N THR A 533 -21.64 40.41 -6.19
CA THR A 533 -20.93 41.69 -5.96
C THR A 533 -21.68 42.57 -4.97
N ARG A 534 -23.02 42.69 -5.11
CA ARG A 534 -23.86 43.44 -4.16
C ARG A 534 -23.83 42.85 -2.75
N GLU A 535 -23.75 41.53 -2.62
CA GLU A 535 -23.68 40.87 -1.32
C GLU A 535 -22.32 41.07 -0.64
N GLN A 536 -21.22 41.03 -1.42
CA GLN A 536 -19.88 41.35 -0.94
C GLN A 536 -19.75 42.82 -0.51
N GLU A 537 -20.27 43.77 -1.29
CA GLU A 537 -20.31 45.19 -0.90
C GLU A 537 -21.12 45.42 0.38
N ARG A 538 -22.25 44.72 0.53
CA ARG A 538 -23.09 44.81 1.73
C ARG A 538 -22.38 44.24 2.96
N LYS A 539 -21.61 43.15 2.81
CA LYS A 539 -20.77 42.59 3.89
C LYS A 539 -19.62 43.53 4.24
N LYS A 540 -18.96 44.14 3.24
CA LYS A 540 -17.88 45.12 3.43
C LYS A 540 -18.36 46.37 4.18
N LYS A 541 -19.47 46.99 3.74
CA LYS A 541 -20.09 48.13 4.45
C LYS A 541 -20.47 47.80 5.90
N LYS A 542 -20.94 46.56 6.15
CA LYS A 542 -21.32 46.13 7.50
C LYS A 542 -20.10 45.88 8.40
N ALA A 543 -18.95 45.54 7.82
CA ALA A 543 -17.68 45.44 8.54
C ALA A 543 -17.09 46.83 8.86
N GLU A 544 -17.10 47.75 7.88
CA GLU A 544 -16.63 49.13 8.06
C GLU A 544 -17.46 49.89 9.11
N MET A 545 -18.79 49.71 9.12
CA MET A 545 -19.65 50.27 10.17
C MET A 545 -19.38 49.69 11.57
N ARG A 546 -18.90 48.44 11.66
CA ARG A 546 -18.52 47.82 12.95
C ARG A 546 -17.15 48.30 13.45
N GLU A 547 -16.25 48.69 12.56
CA GLU A 547 -14.97 49.29 12.95
C GLU A 547 -15.13 50.75 13.41
N GLN A 548 -16.00 51.54 12.77
CA GLN A 548 -16.27 52.92 13.17
C GLN A 548 -17.09 53.03 14.47
N ALA A 549 -17.81 51.98 14.87
CA ALA A 549 -18.67 51.98 16.06
C ALA A 549 -17.97 51.49 17.35
N LYS A 550 -16.64 51.30 17.36
CA LYS A 550 -15.91 51.06 18.62
C LYS A 550 -15.62 52.40 19.31
N PRO A 551 -16.31 52.76 20.42
CA PRO A 551 -15.96 53.94 21.18
C PRO A 551 -14.60 53.73 21.85
N ASN A 552 -13.75 54.74 21.76
CA ASN A 552 -12.43 54.77 22.37
C ASN A 552 -12.60 54.86 23.90
N VAL A 553 -12.65 53.72 24.59
CA VAL A 553 -12.69 53.68 26.06
C VAL A 553 -11.29 54.03 26.56
N ALA A 554 -11.10 55.32 26.83
CA ALA A 554 -9.92 55.82 27.54
C ALA A 554 -9.86 55.16 28.92
N ASN A 555 -8.74 54.49 29.19
CA ASN A 555 -8.49 53.74 30.41
C ASN A 555 -8.32 54.72 31.60
N ALA A 556 -9.33 54.83 32.46
CA ALA A 556 -9.39 55.79 33.58
C ALA A 556 -8.42 55.49 34.75
N TYR A 557 -7.46 54.57 34.59
CA TYR A 557 -6.51 54.16 35.64
C TYR A 557 -5.05 54.53 35.36
N SER A 558 -4.75 55.30 34.30
CA SER A 558 -3.38 55.72 33.99
C SER A 558 -2.89 56.98 34.76
N LEU A 559 -3.58 57.40 35.82
CA LEU A 559 -3.26 58.62 36.58
C LEU A 559 -2.90 58.37 38.06
N LEU A 560 -2.60 57.14 38.46
CA LEU A 560 -2.14 56.81 39.83
C LEU A 560 -0.70 56.29 39.90
N SER A 561 0.17 56.75 39.00
CA SER A 561 1.62 56.62 39.16
C SER A 561 2.27 57.97 38.92
N HIS A 562 2.22 58.84 39.93
CA HIS A 562 3.23 59.84 40.31
C HIS A 562 2.61 60.80 41.33
N SER A 563 2.88 60.54 42.61
CA SER A 563 3.03 61.47 43.77
C SER A 563 2.58 60.77 45.04
#